data_AF-A0A172RVQ4-F1
#
_entry.id   AF-A0A172RVQ4-F1
#
_cell.length_a   1.000
_cell.length_b   1.000
_cell.length_c   1.000
_cell.angle_alpha   90.00
_cell.angle_beta   90.00
_cell.angle_gamma   90.00
#
_symmetry.space_group_name_H-M   'P 1'
#
loop_
_entity.id
_entity.type
_entity.pdbx_description
1 polymer ?
#
loop_
_entity_poly.entity_id
_entity_poly.type
_entity_poly.pdbx_seq_one_letter_code
_entity_poly.pdbx_strand_id
1 'polypeptide(L)'
;MEYNRTNFFICLYLAHDVEEDNEDLKYEIFPWVLGPYWRNNISVFLQKKDDIWARMNYRAIVSKKCCEELMSIYPNHSIWQRERPYHHGGAIRNYKKDIKLSVPRGPNLSPKTCFKCHPELSTSLHDSAFSSLWECESFNDSDESDDILLLPKQSIKLYDDFDSKGNLNTFEKSED
;
A
#
# COMPACT_ATOMS: atom_id res chain seq x y z
N MET A 1 15.08 21.84 -2.95
CA MET A 1 14.76 20.39 -2.94
C MET A 1 16.01 19.64 -3.33
N GLU A 2 16.25 18.52 -2.68
CA GLU A 2 17.43 17.68 -2.95
C GLU A 2 16.99 16.44 -3.73
N TYR A 3 17.73 16.11 -4.80
CA TYR A 3 17.45 14.93 -5.62
C TYR A 3 18.14 13.71 -5.00
N ASN A 4 17.38 12.91 -4.27
CA ASN A 4 17.83 11.63 -3.73
C ASN A 4 16.72 10.58 -3.81
N ARG A 5 17.12 9.30 -3.67
CA ARG A 5 16.21 8.16 -3.78
C ARG A 5 15.05 8.22 -2.78
N THR A 6 15.31 8.61 -1.53
CA THR A 6 14.28 8.68 -0.49
C THR A 6 13.23 9.74 -0.82
N ASN A 7 13.66 10.94 -1.23
CA ASN A 7 12.75 12.01 -1.64
C ASN A 7 11.93 11.61 -2.86
N PHE A 8 12.51 10.90 -3.83
CA PHE A 8 11.75 10.35 -4.96
C PHE A 8 10.60 9.46 -4.50
N PHE A 9 10.85 8.50 -3.62
CA PHE A 9 9.82 7.59 -3.13
C PHE A 9 8.77 8.29 -2.26
N ILE A 10 9.16 9.30 -1.47
CA ILE A 10 8.21 10.11 -0.70
C ILE A 10 7.29 10.90 -1.63
N CYS A 11 7.85 11.57 -2.64
CA CYS A 11 7.05 12.30 -3.62
C CYS A 11 6.14 11.36 -4.43
N LEU A 12 6.63 10.15 -4.77
CA LEU A 12 5.82 9.13 -5.44
C LEU A 12 4.66 8.66 -4.57
N TYR A 13 4.89 8.46 -3.26
CA TYR A 13 3.85 8.12 -2.30
C TYR A 13 2.81 9.23 -2.19
N LEU A 14 3.23 10.49 -2.10
CA LEU A 14 2.33 11.64 -2.06
C LEU A 14 1.52 11.80 -3.36
N ALA A 15 2.14 11.58 -4.52
CA ALA A 15 1.42 11.59 -5.79
C ALA A 15 0.34 10.51 -5.84
N HIS A 16 0.63 9.33 -5.28
CA HIS A 16 -0.34 8.25 -5.15
C HIS A 16 -1.48 8.60 -4.18
N ASP A 17 -1.20 9.28 -3.06
CA ASP A 17 -2.24 9.79 -2.13
C ASP A 17 -3.20 10.78 -2.82
N VAL A 18 -2.72 11.49 -3.84
CA VAL A 18 -3.49 12.54 -4.53
C VAL A 18 -4.32 12.02 -5.70
N GLU A 19 -3.77 11.12 -6.51
CA GLU A 19 -4.35 10.76 -7.80
C GLU A 19 -5.05 9.39 -7.81
N GLU A 20 -4.74 8.50 -6.87
CA GLU A 20 -5.25 7.12 -6.88
C GLU A 20 -6.22 6.86 -5.73
N ASP A 21 -7.43 6.41 -6.07
CA ASP A 21 -8.44 6.00 -5.09
C ASP A 21 -8.06 4.71 -4.32
N ASN A 22 -7.19 3.87 -4.89
CA ASN A 22 -6.78 2.61 -4.27
C ASN A 22 -5.65 2.82 -3.26
N GLU A 23 -6.00 2.95 -1.98
CA GLU A 23 -5.03 3.25 -0.92
C GLU A 23 -3.99 2.16 -0.65
N ASP A 24 -4.15 0.94 -1.17
CA ASP A 24 -3.31 -0.19 -0.77
C ASP A 24 -2.04 -0.33 -1.60
N LEU A 25 -2.09 0.10 -2.86
CA LEU A 25 -0.97 -0.08 -3.78
C LEU A 25 0.26 0.74 -3.39
N LYS A 26 0.06 1.91 -2.77
CA LYS A 26 1.16 2.75 -2.27
C LYS A 26 1.98 2.07 -1.17
N TYR A 27 1.42 1.10 -0.44
CA TYR A 27 2.18 0.38 0.59
C TYR A 27 3.28 -0.50 0.00
N GLU A 28 3.19 -0.84 -1.29
CA GLU A 28 4.29 -1.48 -2.02
C GLU A 28 5.55 -0.60 -2.02
N ILE A 29 5.48 0.71 -1.76
CA ILE A 29 6.66 1.59 -1.69
C ILE A 29 7.51 1.31 -0.45
N PHE A 30 6.90 0.93 0.69
CA PHE A 30 7.62 0.87 1.96
C PHE A 30 8.78 -0.11 1.99
N PRO A 31 8.65 -1.38 1.54
CA PRO A 31 9.78 -2.30 1.55
C PRO A 31 10.92 -1.84 0.61
N TRP A 32 10.62 -1.09 -0.45
CA TRP A 32 11.63 -0.60 -1.39
C TRP A 32 12.46 0.54 -0.82
N VAL A 33 11.88 1.37 0.05
CA VAL A 33 12.55 2.55 0.58
C VAL A 33 13.08 2.35 2.00
N LEU A 34 12.38 1.57 2.84
CA LEU A 34 12.71 1.34 4.25
C LEU A 34 13.34 -0.04 4.52
N GLY A 35 13.31 -0.95 3.55
CA GLY A 35 13.90 -2.28 3.66
C GLY A 35 13.03 -3.29 4.44
N PRO A 36 13.62 -4.41 4.92
CA PRO A 36 12.86 -5.53 5.52
C PRO A 36 12.04 -5.15 6.76
N TYR A 37 12.57 -4.24 7.59
CA TYR A 37 11.93 -3.75 8.82
C TYR A 37 11.12 -2.47 8.60
N TRP A 38 10.53 -2.34 7.41
CA TRP A 38 9.81 -1.13 7.00
C TRP A 38 8.69 -0.73 7.97
N ARG A 39 7.99 -1.71 8.56
CA ARG A 39 6.88 -1.48 9.50
C ARG A 39 7.27 -0.59 10.67
N ASN A 40 8.49 -0.75 11.17
CA ASN A 40 8.99 0.01 12.32
C ASN A 40 9.35 1.47 11.97
N ASN A 41 9.43 1.79 10.68
CA ASN A 41 9.93 3.07 10.17
C ASN A 41 8.87 3.85 9.37
N ILE A 42 7.62 3.38 9.34
CA ILE A 42 6.52 4.03 8.60
C ILE A 42 6.28 5.44 9.13
N SER A 43 6.23 5.63 10.45
CA SER A 43 5.97 6.92 11.08
C SER A 43 6.98 7.98 10.64
N VAL A 44 8.27 7.64 10.65
CA VAL A 44 9.35 8.52 10.19
C VAL A 44 9.23 8.85 8.71
N PHE A 45 8.81 7.89 7.88
CA PHE A 45 8.58 8.13 6.46
C PHE A 45 7.41 9.10 6.23
N LEU A 46 6.29 8.90 6.94
CA LEU A 46 5.12 9.77 6.83
C LEU A 46 5.40 11.18 7.32
N GLN A 47 6.16 11.35 8.40
CA GLN A 47 6.61 12.67 8.83
C GLN A 47 7.40 13.40 7.72
N LYS A 48 8.32 12.71 7.06
CA LYS A 48 9.08 13.29 5.92
C LYS A 48 8.19 13.61 4.72
N LYS A 49 7.11 12.84 4.51
CA LYS A 49 6.08 13.14 3.50
C LYS A 49 5.40 14.45 3.80
N ASP A 50 4.98 14.65 5.05
CA ASP A 50 4.33 15.88 5.47
C ASP A 50 5.28 17.08 5.39
N ASP A 51 6.57 16.91 5.75
CA ASP A 51 7.60 17.94 5.58
C ASP A 51 7.83 18.32 4.11
N ILE A 52 7.79 17.34 3.19
CA ILE A 52 7.88 17.60 1.74
C ILE A 52 6.64 18.36 1.28
N TRP A 53 5.46 17.93 1.71
CA TRP A 53 4.20 18.53 1.31
C TRP A 53 4.06 19.97 1.81
N ALA A 54 4.42 20.23 3.07
CA ALA A 54 4.48 21.56 3.65
C ALA A 54 5.46 22.47 2.90
N ARG A 55 6.65 21.97 2.51
CA ARG A 55 7.61 22.72 1.68
C ARG A 55 7.08 23.07 0.29
N MET A 56 6.08 22.34 -0.21
CA MET A 56 5.36 22.66 -1.45
C MET A 56 4.15 23.59 -1.21
N ASN A 57 4.03 24.19 -0.02
CA ASN A 57 2.86 24.96 0.42
C ASN A 57 1.55 24.17 0.28
N TYR A 58 1.61 22.86 0.54
CA TYR A 58 0.50 21.92 0.40
C TYR A 58 -0.07 21.78 -1.03
N ARG A 59 0.64 22.29 -2.05
CA ARG A 59 0.22 22.22 -3.46
C ARG A 59 0.71 20.93 -4.10
N ALA A 60 0.00 19.82 -3.85
CA ALA A 60 0.33 18.51 -4.43
C ALA A 60 -0.45 18.18 -5.70
N ILE A 61 -1.52 18.93 -6.01
CA ILE A 61 -2.31 18.74 -7.23
C ILE A 61 -1.53 19.22 -8.46
N VAL A 62 -1.39 18.36 -9.46
CA VAL A 62 -0.74 18.67 -10.74
C VAL A 62 -1.73 18.41 -11.86
N SER A 63 -1.92 19.39 -12.76
CA SER A 63 -2.81 19.20 -13.90
C SER A 63 -2.16 18.31 -14.96
N LYS A 64 -3.00 17.60 -15.73
CA LYS A 64 -2.54 16.80 -16.87
C LYS A 64 -1.66 17.61 -17.83
N LYS A 65 -2.06 18.84 -18.14
CA LYS A 65 -1.31 19.75 -19.02
C LYS A 65 0.10 20.03 -18.50
N CYS A 66 0.26 20.26 -17.19
CA CYS A 66 1.57 20.47 -16.57
C CYS A 66 2.47 19.22 -16.73
N CYS A 67 1.91 18.01 -16.55
CA CYS A 67 2.65 16.77 -16.79
C CYS A 67 3.07 16.62 -18.26
N GLU A 68 2.16 16.91 -19.20
CA GLU A 68 2.44 16.87 -20.65
C GLU A 68 3.55 17.86 -21.05
N GLU A 69 3.52 19.09 -20.52
CA GLU A 69 4.57 20.09 -20.71
C GLU A 69 5.93 19.58 -20.22
N LEU A 70 6.00 18.95 -19.05
CA LEU A 70 7.25 18.37 -18.53
C LEU A 70 7.77 17.20 -19.38
N MET A 71 6.88 16.29 -19.80
CA MET A 71 7.25 15.17 -20.67
C MET A 71 7.75 15.65 -22.03
N SER A 72 7.24 16.79 -22.53
CA SER A 72 7.67 17.38 -23.81
C SER A 72 9.12 17.89 -23.82
N ILE A 73 9.72 18.14 -22.64
CA ILE A 73 11.12 18.57 -22.53
C ILE A 73 12.07 17.45 -22.96
N TYR A 74 11.75 16.20 -22.61
CA TYR A 74 12.54 15.01 -22.94
C TYR A 74 11.63 13.87 -23.41
N PRO A 75 11.02 13.97 -24.62
CA PRO A 75 9.96 13.07 -25.05
C PRO A 75 10.44 11.63 -25.26
N ASN A 76 11.73 11.43 -25.56
CA ASN A 76 12.31 10.13 -25.86
C ASN A 76 12.77 9.34 -24.61
N HIS A 77 12.52 9.85 -23.39
CA HIS A 77 12.91 9.12 -22.18
C HIS A 77 12.02 7.89 -21.98
N SER A 78 12.63 6.73 -21.73
CA SER A 78 11.95 5.45 -21.54
C SER A 78 10.88 5.42 -20.43
N ILE A 79 10.95 6.30 -19.43
CA ILE A 79 9.97 6.36 -18.35
C ILE A 79 8.60 6.85 -18.83
N TRP A 80 8.58 7.65 -19.90
CA TRP A 80 7.34 8.17 -20.51
C TRP A 80 6.63 7.14 -21.37
N GLN A 81 7.30 6.02 -21.70
CA GLN A 81 6.70 4.91 -22.43
C GLN A 81 5.92 3.96 -21.50
N ARG A 82 5.85 4.27 -20.20
CA ARG A 82 5.07 3.51 -19.23
C ARG A 82 3.60 3.89 -19.32
N GLU A 83 2.80 3.03 -19.93
CA GLU A 83 1.35 3.23 -20.03
C GLU A 83 0.61 2.46 -18.92
N ARG A 84 -0.40 3.10 -18.33
CA ARG A 84 -1.37 2.41 -17.47
C ARG A 84 -2.36 1.67 -18.39
N PRO A 85 -2.48 0.34 -18.31
CA PRO A 85 -3.44 -0.36 -19.16
C PRO A 85 -4.88 -0.08 -18.71
N TYR A 86 -5.81 -0.07 -19.67
CA TYR A 86 -7.20 0.39 -19.48
C TYR A 86 -7.94 -0.28 -18.31
N HIS A 87 -7.65 -1.55 -18.02
CA HIS A 87 -8.34 -2.33 -16.98
C HIS A 87 -7.73 -2.22 -15.57
N HIS A 88 -6.76 -1.32 -15.35
CA HIS A 88 -6.02 -1.18 -14.08
C HIS A 88 -6.52 -0.06 -13.15
N GLY A 89 -7.69 0.52 -13.43
CA GLY A 89 -8.36 1.45 -12.51
C GLY A 89 -8.74 0.81 -11.16
N GLY A 90 -8.74 -0.54 -11.07
CA GLY A 90 -8.46 -1.26 -9.83
C GLY A 90 -9.42 -1.07 -8.64
N ALA A 91 -10.59 -0.45 -8.83
CA ALA A 91 -11.60 -0.32 -7.78
C ALA A 91 -12.17 -1.71 -7.43
N ILE A 92 -11.56 -2.38 -6.45
CA ILE A 92 -12.02 -3.63 -5.88
C ILE A 92 -12.59 -3.31 -4.51
N ARG A 93 -13.81 -3.78 -4.24
CA ARG A 93 -14.45 -3.59 -2.93
C ARG A 93 -13.70 -4.41 -1.88
N ASN A 94 -13.42 -3.82 -0.72
CA ASN A 94 -12.60 -4.41 0.35
C ASN A 94 -13.01 -5.84 0.76
N TYR A 95 -14.31 -6.16 0.78
CA TYR A 95 -14.78 -7.51 1.15
C TYR A 95 -14.42 -8.60 0.12
N LYS A 96 -14.02 -8.24 -1.10
CA LYS A 96 -13.54 -9.17 -2.14
C LYS A 96 -12.02 -9.28 -2.17
N LYS A 97 -11.32 -8.53 -1.31
CA LYS A 97 -9.87 -8.45 -1.33
C LYS A 97 -9.28 -9.57 -0.48
N ASP A 98 -8.43 -10.40 -1.08
CA ASP A 98 -7.64 -11.37 -0.33
C ASP A 98 -6.60 -10.64 0.52
N ILE A 99 -6.59 -10.92 1.82
CA ILE A 99 -5.66 -10.35 2.82
C ILE A 99 -4.21 -10.61 2.40
N LYS A 100 -3.90 -11.77 1.80
CA LYS A 100 -2.54 -12.11 1.33
C LYS A 100 -2.10 -11.23 0.16
N LEU A 101 -3.04 -10.77 -0.67
CA LEU A 101 -2.79 -9.80 -1.74
C LEU A 101 -2.66 -8.36 -1.22
N SER A 102 -2.98 -8.11 0.04
CA SER A 102 -2.89 -6.78 0.65
C SER A 102 -1.51 -6.46 1.24
N VAL A 103 -0.64 -7.47 1.39
CA VAL A 103 0.71 -7.25 1.92
C VAL A 103 1.65 -6.82 0.80
N PRO A 104 2.51 -5.80 1.03
CA PRO A 104 3.57 -5.42 0.11
C PRO A 104 4.51 -6.60 -0.20
N ARG A 105 4.74 -6.87 -1.50
CA ARG A 105 5.70 -7.90 -1.94
C ARG A 105 7.15 -7.46 -1.79
N GLY A 106 7.40 -6.15 -1.95
CA GLY A 106 8.73 -5.57 -1.86
C GLY A 106 9.67 -5.89 -3.04
N PRO A 107 10.97 -5.59 -2.91
CA PRO A 107 11.92 -5.57 -4.03
C PRO A 107 12.34 -6.94 -4.57
N ASN A 108 12.16 -8.01 -3.80
CA ASN A 108 12.70 -9.33 -4.13
C ASN A 108 11.73 -10.18 -4.98
N LEU A 109 10.55 -9.65 -5.30
CA LEU A 109 9.53 -10.37 -6.04
C LEU A 109 9.05 -9.53 -7.22
N SER A 110 8.76 -10.18 -8.35
CA SER A 110 8.15 -9.50 -9.49
C SER A 110 6.81 -8.86 -9.11
N PRO A 111 6.39 -7.77 -9.78
CA PRO A 111 5.05 -7.20 -9.61
C PRO A 111 3.95 -8.26 -9.76
N LYS A 112 2.80 -8.03 -9.11
CA LYS A 112 1.64 -8.93 -9.26
C LYS A 112 1.22 -8.94 -10.73
N THR A 113 1.11 -10.14 -11.30
CA THR A 113 0.66 -10.34 -12.68
C THR A 113 -0.83 -10.07 -12.76
N CYS A 114 -1.26 -9.23 -13.70
CA CYS A 114 -2.67 -8.95 -13.89
C CYS A 114 -3.27 -9.93 -14.91
N PHE A 115 -4.19 -10.78 -14.47
CA PHE A 115 -4.87 -11.76 -15.34
C PHE A 115 -5.68 -11.11 -16.47
N LYS A 116 -6.04 -9.82 -16.36
CA LYS A 116 -6.73 -9.09 -17.44
C LYS A 116 -5.76 -8.61 -18.53
N CYS A 117 -4.50 -8.36 -18.19
CA CYS A 117 -3.48 -7.95 -19.15
C CYS A 117 -2.64 -9.12 -19.67
N HIS A 118 -2.55 -10.19 -18.88
CA HIS A 118 -1.88 -11.42 -19.26
C HIS A 118 -2.78 -12.64 -18.98
N PRO A 119 -3.90 -12.80 -19.71
CA PRO A 119 -4.78 -13.97 -19.55
C PRO A 119 -4.04 -15.29 -19.72
N GLU A 120 -3.02 -15.33 -20.58
CA GLU A 120 -2.15 -16.49 -20.83
C GLU A 120 -1.37 -16.98 -19.61
N LEU A 121 -1.17 -16.12 -18.60
CA LEU A 121 -0.45 -16.48 -17.39
C LEU A 121 -1.38 -17.01 -16.27
N SER A 122 -2.70 -16.96 -16.49
CA SER A 122 -3.72 -17.34 -15.50
C SER A 122 -3.73 -18.82 -15.13
N THR A 123 -3.18 -19.70 -15.96
CA THR A 123 -3.17 -21.15 -15.77
C THR A 123 -2.01 -21.67 -14.92
N SER A 124 -1.08 -20.83 -14.45
CA SER A 124 0.18 -21.29 -13.80
C SER A 124 0.37 -20.88 -12.33
N LEU A 125 -0.56 -20.12 -11.72
CA LEU A 125 -0.37 -19.57 -10.37
C LEU A 125 -1.31 -20.13 -9.30
N HIS A 126 -2.03 -21.23 -9.55
CA HIS A 126 -2.88 -21.81 -8.51
C HIS A 126 -2.11 -22.66 -7.48
N ASP A 127 -0.93 -23.21 -7.77
CA ASP A 127 -0.30 -24.16 -6.84
C ASP A 127 1.17 -23.84 -6.52
N SER A 128 1.48 -23.87 -5.22
CA SER A 128 2.78 -24.18 -4.58
C SER A 128 3.67 -23.09 -3.94
N ALA A 129 3.41 -21.78 -4.04
CA ALA A 129 4.22 -20.78 -3.30
C ALA A 129 3.62 -20.36 -1.94
N PHE A 130 2.61 -21.08 -1.44
CA PHE A 130 1.80 -20.67 -0.29
C PHE A 130 2.37 -21.14 1.07
N SER A 131 3.31 -22.10 1.13
CA SER A 131 3.62 -22.78 2.39
C SER A 131 4.88 -22.34 3.14
N SER A 132 5.71 -21.43 2.63
CA SER A 132 7.07 -21.23 3.22
C SER A 132 7.37 -19.86 3.83
N LEU A 133 6.35 -19.03 4.13
CA LEU A 133 6.57 -17.76 4.85
C LEU A 133 5.82 -17.65 6.17
N TRP A 134 5.34 -18.77 6.71
CA TRP A 134 4.76 -18.83 8.05
C TRP A 134 5.40 -20.02 8.78
N GLU A 135 6.53 -19.76 9.43
CA GLU A 135 7.01 -20.65 10.48
C GLU A 135 7.62 -19.75 11.54
N CYS A 136 6.80 -19.46 12.56
CA CYS A 136 7.05 -18.83 13.86
C CYS A 136 5.65 -18.41 14.37
N GLU A 137 5.02 -18.97 15.40
CA GLU A 137 5.40 -19.93 16.43
C GLU A 137 4.17 -20.82 16.72
N SER A 138 4.40 -22.10 16.97
CA SER A 138 3.38 -23.03 17.43
C SER A 138 3.06 -22.74 18.91
N PHE A 139 1.81 -22.41 19.22
CA PHE A 139 1.28 -22.58 20.57
C PHE A 139 0.20 -23.65 20.52
N ASN A 140 0.53 -24.82 21.06
CA ASN A 140 -0.45 -25.84 21.40
C ASN A 140 -1.26 -25.34 22.59
N ASP A 141 -2.58 -25.45 22.54
CA ASP A 141 -3.28 -26.07 23.65
C ASP A 141 -4.59 -26.72 23.17
N SER A 142 -4.87 -27.87 23.76
CA SER A 142 -5.92 -28.80 23.36
C SER A 142 -7.24 -28.57 24.10
N ASP A 143 -8.28 -29.14 23.52
CA ASP A 143 -9.52 -29.66 24.13
C ASP A 143 -10.75 -28.74 24.27
N GLU A 144 -11.63 -28.91 23.26
CA GLU A 144 -13.03 -29.40 23.38
C GLU A 144 -14.08 -28.53 24.11
N SER A 145 -14.98 -27.90 23.34
CA SER A 145 -16.43 -28.21 23.31
C SER A 145 -17.23 -27.18 22.51
N ASP A 146 -18.21 -27.69 21.77
CA ASP A 146 -19.11 -26.97 20.88
C ASP A 146 -20.05 -26.02 21.65
N ASP A 147 -20.08 -24.75 21.23
CA ASP A 147 -21.32 -23.96 21.24
C ASP A 147 -21.24 -22.83 20.21
N ILE A 148 -22.06 -22.96 19.17
CA ILE A 148 -22.25 -21.99 18.10
C ILE A 148 -23.01 -20.80 18.69
N LEU A 149 -22.28 -19.75 19.07
CA LEU A 149 -22.84 -18.43 19.35
C LEU A 149 -22.23 -17.41 18.38
N LEU A 150 -23.09 -16.93 17.48
CA LEU A 150 -22.85 -15.81 16.57
C LEU A 150 -22.36 -14.58 17.35
N LEU A 151 -21.06 -14.28 17.22
CA LEU A 151 -20.46 -13.01 17.64
C LEU A 151 -19.75 -12.33 16.44
N PRO A 152 -19.69 -10.99 16.46
CA PRO A 152 -19.69 -10.18 15.24
C PRO A 152 -18.32 -10.12 14.57
N LYS A 153 -18.35 -9.86 13.25
CA LYS A 153 -17.18 -9.57 12.41
C LYS A 153 -16.21 -8.62 13.12
N GLN A 154 -15.12 -9.15 13.67
CA GLN A 154 -13.96 -8.34 13.98
C GLN A 154 -13.30 -7.98 12.65
N SER A 155 -13.72 -6.85 12.09
CA SER A 155 -12.89 -6.10 11.14
C SER A 155 -11.53 -5.90 11.80
N ILE A 156 -10.50 -6.52 11.24
CA ILE A 156 -9.12 -6.09 11.44
C ILE A 156 -9.06 -4.65 10.94
N LYS A 157 -9.27 -3.68 11.84
CA LYS A 157 -8.93 -2.28 11.60
C LYS A 157 -7.41 -2.20 11.68
N LEU A 158 -6.73 -2.44 10.57
CA LEU A 158 -5.34 -2.04 10.42
C LEU A 158 -5.31 -0.52 10.19
N TYR A 159 -5.73 0.26 11.18
CA TYR A 159 -5.41 1.67 11.38
C TYR A 159 -5.89 2.06 12.79
N ASP A 160 -4.94 2.15 13.72
CA ASP A 160 -5.08 3.09 14.83
C ASP A 160 -4.95 4.49 14.23
N ASP A 161 -5.99 5.32 14.37
CA ASP A 161 -5.92 6.74 14.03
C ASP A 161 -4.92 7.41 14.97
N PHE A 162 -3.70 7.65 14.50
CA PHE A 162 -2.73 8.47 15.22
C PHE A 162 -3.10 9.94 15.03
N ASP A 163 -3.34 10.65 16.14
CA ASP A 163 -3.47 12.09 16.11
C ASP A 163 -2.15 12.78 15.75
N SER A 164 -2.22 14.08 15.43
CA SER A 164 -1.07 14.91 15.02
C SER A 164 0.02 15.09 16.08
N LYS A 165 -0.06 14.34 17.19
CA LYS A 165 0.95 14.29 18.26
C LYS A 165 1.37 12.86 18.64
N GLY A 166 0.86 11.83 17.96
CA GLY A 166 1.33 10.45 18.11
C GLY A 166 0.91 9.75 19.42
N ASN A 167 -0.20 10.15 20.05
CA ASN A 167 -0.71 9.49 21.25
C ASN A 167 -1.97 8.64 20.97
N LEU A 168 -2.11 7.55 21.74
CA LEU A 168 -3.27 6.64 21.72
C LEU A 168 -4.44 7.29 22.49
N ASN A 169 -5.53 7.65 21.81
CA ASN A 169 -6.74 8.16 22.46
C ASN A 169 -7.72 7.03 22.74
N THR A 170 -7.82 6.57 23.99
CA THR A 170 -8.94 5.74 24.46
C THR A 170 -10.11 6.64 24.83
N PHE A 171 -11.18 6.63 24.04
CA PHE A 171 -12.45 7.27 24.40
C PHE A 171 -13.43 6.16 24.82
N GLU A 172 -13.64 6.01 26.14
CA GLU A 172 -14.79 5.26 26.68
C GLU A 172 -16.06 6.04 26.37
N LYS A 173 -17.03 5.39 25.73
CA LYS A 173 -18.38 5.94 25.54
C LYS A 173 -19.32 5.22 26.50
N SER A 174 -19.78 5.93 27.51
CA SER A 174 -20.89 5.53 28.36
C SER A 174 -22.17 5.46 27.54
N GLU A 175 -22.88 4.34 27.63
CA GLU A 175 -24.25 4.20 27.13
C GLU A 175 -25.22 4.82 28.16
N ASP A 176 -26.14 5.67 27.68
CA ASP A 176 -27.35 6.09 28.41
C ASP A 176 -28.47 5.07 28.19
#